data_AF-A0A4P6PEG7-F1
#
_entry.id   AF-A0A4P6PEG7-F1
#
_cell.length_a   1.000
_cell.length_b   1.000
_cell.length_c   1.000
_cell.angle_alpha   90.00
_cell.angle_beta   90.00
_cell.angle_gamma   90.00
#
_symmetry.space_group_name_H-M   'P 1'
#
loop_
_entity.id
_entity.type
_entity.pdbx_description
1 polymer ?
#
loop_
_entity_poly.entity_id
_entity_poly.type
_entity_poly.pdbx_seq_one_letter_code
_entity_poly.pdbx_strand_id
1 'polypeptide(L)'
;MIAEKGSEEELIDKEAEAAALREAWIRELMVHYGQPREFFDEQTLYMIAAFQMGDEALVNARMLELLEKDVSSALLTMAKLDGSFMIFETELPYTAVSDYLLDNYSPDEGMNLMGQLLFSSQSIREVGSCFFQDWAKRDPDGQLKWIADNPSFNSEYIFVDYLKQEMPGENAANIVTAMLNLPLDDARADFLIRESIQLMAVEQPMAASEILNQLPADDPLYFDAVGLLASSAARENGLLGMEWASSIPDPNMRLGAQISAGSSFLANDPDGFYAWFKNAEFEDAPETRDEILKQMETAAELEKSYVPDDPAAGTDRRGLPTDPELRGPVPGPLRGNLPPTQQ
;
A
#
# COMPACT_ATOMS: atom_id res chain seq x y z
N MET A 1 -13.63 -34.55 -47.13
CA MET A 1 -12.81 -33.57 -46.38
C MET A 1 -11.89 -32.91 -47.37
N ILE A 2 -12.28 -31.73 -47.87
CA ILE A 2 -11.43 -30.87 -48.70
C ILE A 2 -10.93 -29.81 -47.73
N ALA A 3 -9.65 -29.87 -47.34
CA ALA A 3 -9.02 -28.77 -46.62
C ALA A 3 -8.91 -27.61 -47.61
N GLU A 4 -9.62 -26.52 -47.33
CA GLU A 4 -9.47 -25.25 -48.05
C GLU A 4 -8.02 -24.79 -47.89
N LYS A 5 -7.23 -24.94 -48.97
CA LYS A 5 -5.99 -24.22 -49.12
C LYS A 5 -6.37 -22.76 -49.41
N GLY A 6 -6.56 -21.97 -48.36
CA GLY A 6 -6.39 -20.52 -48.47
C GLY A 6 -5.06 -20.28 -49.19
N SER A 7 -5.08 -19.51 -50.28
CA SER A 7 -3.86 -19.30 -51.06
C SER A 7 -2.84 -18.56 -50.20
N GLU A 8 -1.58 -18.94 -50.31
CA GLU A 8 -0.44 -18.30 -49.64
C GLU A 8 -0.42 -16.77 -49.86
N GLU A 9 -0.97 -16.32 -51.00
CA GLU A 9 -1.20 -14.92 -51.37
C GLU A 9 -2.19 -14.19 -50.44
N GLU A 10 -3.27 -14.85 -49.99
CA GLU A 10 -4.25 -14.27 -49.06
C GLU A 10 -3.67 -14.10 -47.65
N LEU A 11 -2.72 -14.96 -47.26
CA LEU A 11 -2.02 -14.83 -45.97
C LEU A 11 -1.04 -13.66 -45.97
N ILE A 12 -0.31 -13.46 -47.07
CA ILE A 12 0.64 -12.33 -47.23
C ILE A 12 -0.09 -10.99 -47.17
N ASP A 13 -1.25 -10.86 -47.82
CA ASP A 13 -2.02 -9.62 -47.83
C ASP A 13 -2.56 -9.25 -46.43
N LYS A 14 -3.01 -10.24 -45.64
CA LYS A 14 -3.47 -10.03 -44.26
C LYS A 14 -2.33 -9.62 -43.33
N GLU A 15 -1.13 -10.16 -43.52
CA GLU A 15 0.03 -9.80 -42.73
C GLU A 15 0.49 -8.37 -43.01
N ALA A 16 0.47 -7.95 -44.27
CA ALA A 16 0.78 -6.58 -44.68
C ALA A 16 -0.25 -5.57 -44.13
N GLU A 17 -1.54 -5.90 -44.16
CA GLU A 17 -2.61 -5.07 -43.59
C GLU A 17 -2.45 -4.95 -42.06
N ALA A 18 -2.20 -6.05 -41.36
CA ALA A 18 -1.95 -6.05 -39.93
C ALA A 18 -0.67 -5.26 -39.55
N ALA A 19 0.38 -5.31 -40.38
CA ALA A 19 1.57 -4.49 -40.19
C ALA A 19 1.29 -3.00 -40.41
N ALA A 20 0.52 -2.63 -41.44
CA ALA A 20 0.16 -1.24 -41.70
C ALA A 20 -0.73 -0.64 -40.60
N LEU A 21 -1.70 -1.42 -40.10
CA LEU A 21 -2.50 -1.05 -38.93
C LEU A 21 -1.60 -0.82 -37.72
N ARG A 22 -0.71 -1.78 -37.38
CA ARG A 22 0.27 -1.62 -36.28
C ARG A 22 1.09 -0.34 -36.41
N GLU A 23 1.57 -0.01 -37.60
CA GLU A 23 2.33 1.23 -37.87
C GLU A 23 1.51 2.52 -37.71
N ALA A 24 0.23 2.48 -38.05
CA ALA A 24 -0.68 3.61 -37.84
C ALA A 24 -0.89 3.83 -36.33
N TRP A 25 -1.11 2.75 -35.58
CA TRP A 25 -1.31 2.77 -34.14
C TRP A 25 -0.07 3.24 -33.38
N ILE A 26 1.12 2.74 -33.73
CA ILE A 26 2.38 3.22 -33.15
C ILE A 26 2.47 4.74 -33.32
N ARG A 27 2.17 5.26 -34.52
CA ARG A 27 2.18 6.71 -34.75
C ARG A 27 1.17 7.45 -33.89
N GLU A 28 -0.03 6.92 -33.72
CA GLU A 28 -1.04 7.52 -32.85
C GLU A 28 -0.58 7.55 -31.39
N LEU A 29 -0.03 6.45 -30.86
CA LEU A 29 0.53 6.40 -29.52
C LEU A 29 1.70 7.37 -29.35
N MET A 30 2.62 7.43 -30.32
CA MET A 30 3.71 8.39 -30.30
C MET A 30 3.22 9.84 -30.26
N VAL A 31 2.16 10.15 -31.02
CA VAL A 31 1.55 11.49 -31.03
C VAL A 31 0.83 11.79 -29.72
N HIS A 32 0.07 10.84 -29.19
CA HIS A 32 -0.73 11.04 -27.99
C HIS A 32 0.12 11.12 -26.72
N TYR A 33 1.12 10.25 -26.59
CA TYR A 33 1.90 10.11 -25.36
C TYR A 33 3.29 10.76 -25.45
N GLY A 34 3.69 11.27 -26.62
CA GLY A 34 5.01 11.86 -26.83
C GLY A 34 6.17 10.87 -26.63
N GLN A 35 5.88 9.57 -26.59
CA GLN A 35 6.88 8.52 -26.41
C GLN A 35 7.53 8.19 -27.76
N PRO A 36 8.86 8.09 -27.85
CA PRO A 36 9.51 7.74 -29.09
C PRO A 36 9.32 6.23 -29.37
N ARG A 37 9.39 5.84 -30.64
CA ARG A 37 9.01 4.49 -31.11
C ARG A 37 9.78 3.39 -30.37
N GLU A 38 11.01 3.67 -29.99
CA GLU A 38 11.93 2.73 -29.36
C GLU A 38 11.45 2.26 -27.97
N PHE A 39 10.45 2.92 -27.38
CA PHE A 39 9.82 2.46 -26.13
C PHE A 39 8.87 1.27 -26.32
N PHE A 40 8.36 1.06 -27.55
CA PHE A 40 7.39 0.02 -27.85
C PHE A 40 8.07 -1.17 -28.55
N ASP A 41 8.56 -2.12 -27.76
CA ASP A 41 8.99 -3.41 -28.28
C ASP A 41 7.81 -4.23 -28.81
N GLU A 42 8.11 -5.33 -29.50
CA GLU A 42 7.10 -6.19 -30.12
C GLU A 42 6.09 -6.75 -29.11
N GLN A 43 6.53 -7.06 -27.88
CA GLN A 43 5.65 -7.58 -26.83
C GLN A 43 4.70 -6.50 -26.29
N THR A 44 5.19 -5.28 -26.14
CA THR A 44 4.38 -4.13 -25.74
C THR A 44 3.32 -3.84 -26.80
N LEU A 45 3.69 -3.85 -28.09
CA LEU A 45 2.75 -3.70 -29.19
C LEU A 45 1.74 -4.85 -29.28
N TYR A 46 2.18 -6.07 -28.99
CA TYR A 46 1.31 -7.23 -28.91
C TYR A 46 0.24 -7.06 -27.82
N MET A 47 0.60 -6.53 -26.64
CA MET A 47 -0.36 -6.24 -25.59
C MET A 47 -1.28 -5.07 -25.94
N ILE A 48 -0.75 -3.94 -26.43
CA ILE A 48 -1.52 -2.76 -26.87
C ILE A 48 -2.67 -3.17 -27.80
N ALA A 49 -2.38 -4.04 -28.78
CA ALA A 49 -3.39 -4.47 -29.74
C ALA A 49 -4.55 -5.25 -29.10
N ALA A 50 -4.35 -5.93 -27.96
CA ALA A 50 -5.45 -6.57 -27.23
C ALA A 50 -6.27 -5.57 -26.42
N PHE A 51 -5.62 -4.63 -25.75
CA PHE A 51 -6.30 -3.55 -25.03
C PHE A 51 -7.21 -2.71 -25.94
N GLN A 52 -6.77 -2.41 -27.16
CA GLN A 52 -7.58 -1.68 -28.15
C GLN A 52 -8.86 -2.40 -28.57
N MET A 53 -8.89 -3.73 -28.46
CA MET A 53 -10.08 -4.51 -28.77
C MET A 53 -11.10 -4.46 -27.63
N GLY A 54 -10.75 -3.91 -26.46
CA GLY A 54 -11.59 -3.89 -25.27
C GLY A 54 -11.94 -5.31 -24.78
N ASP A 55 -11.13 -6.30 -25.15
CA ASP A 55 -11.36 -7.71 -24.86
C ASP A 55 -10.42 -8.15 -23.73
N GLU A 56 -10.92 -8.11 -22.50
CA GLU A 56 -10.21 -8.53 -21.30
C GLU A 56 -9.72 -9.98 -21.39
N ALA A 57 -10.50 -10.88 -22.01
CA ALA A 57 -10.11 -12.27 -22.15
C ALA A 57 -8.90 -12.41 -23.08
N LEU A 58 -8.85 -11.62 -24.16
CA LEU A 58 -7.71 -11.56 -25.05
C LEU A 58 -6.48 -10.95 -24.37
N VAL A 59 -6.63 -9.87 -23.60
CA VAL A 59 -5.53 -9.27 -22.81
C VAL A 59 -4.94 -10.30 -21.85
N ASN A 60 -5.80 -11.01 -21.11
CA ASN A 60 -5.36 -12.04 -20.18
C ASN A 60 -4.61 -13.18 -20.91
N ALA A 61 -5.19 -13.72 -21.99
CA ALA A 61 -4.57 -14.79 -22.76
C ALA A 61 -3.18 -14.40 -23.30
N ARG A 62 -3.02 -13.17 -23.81
CA ARG A 62 -1.73 -12.67 -24.30
C ARG A 62 -0.72 -12.48 -23.18
N MET A 63 -1.15 -11.99 -22.01
CA MET A 63 -0.24 -11.87 -20.87
C MET A 63 0.28 -13.23 -20.42
N LEU A 64 -0.59 -14.24 -20.34
CA LEU A 64 -0.19 -15.61 -20.00
C LEU A 64 0.78 -16.19 -21.03
N GLU A 65 0.54 -15.98 -22.33
CA GLU A 65 1.48 -16.40 -23.39
C GLU A 65 2.87 -15.75 -23.23
N LEU A 66 2.91 -14.45 -22.88
CA LEU A 66 4.18 -13.75 -22.62
C LEU A 66 4.88 -14.32 -21.38
N LEU A 67 4.14 -14.59 -20.30
CA LEU A 67 4.66 -15.17 -19.07
C LEU A 67 5.24 -16.58 -19.27
N GLU A 68 4.58 -17.41 -20.08
CA GLU A 68 5.06 -18.75 -20.48
C GLU A 68 6.36 -18.67 -21.28
N LYS A 69 6.51 -17.63 -22.11
CA LYS A 69 7.69 -17.45 -22.96
C LYS A 69 8.89 -16.89 -22.19
N ASP A 70 8.68 -15.82 -21.43
CA ASP A 70 9.71 -15.13 -20.64
C ASP A 70 9.05 -14.23 -19.58
N VAL A 71 9.00 -14.73 -18.34
CA VAL A 71 8.39 -14.04 -17.19
C VAL A 71 8.96 -12.63 -16.97
N SER A 72 10.28 -12.46 -17.10
CA SER A 72 10.95 -11.18 -16.84
C SER A 72 10.56 -10.15 -17.88
N SER A 73 10.56 -10.56 -19.15
CA SER A 73 10.13 -9.70 -20.25
C SER A 73 8.63 -9.37 -20.15
N ALA A 74 7.78 -10.32 -19.75
CA ALA A 74 6.35 -10.08 -19.55
C ALA A 74 6.06 -9.07 -18.42
N LEU A 75 6.71 -9.21 -17.26
CA LEU A 75 6.60 -8.24 -16.16
C LEU A 75 7.13 -6.85 -16.58
N LEU A 76 8.22 -6.79 -17.33
CA LEU A 76 8.72 -5.52 -17.87
C LEU A 76 7.74 -4.90 -18.87
N THR A 77 7.13 -5.71 -19.75
CA THR A 77 6.07 -5.24 -20.64
C THR A 77 4.94 -4.65 -19.83
N MET A 78 4.41 -5.37 -18.84
CA MET A 78 3.35 -4.88 -17.96
C MET A 78 3.71 -3.57 -17.26
N ALA A 79 4.94 -3.44 -16.76
CA ALA A 79 5.44 -2.21 -16.16
C ALA A 79 5.47 -1.02 -17.15
N LYS A 80 5.74 -1.26 -18.44
CA LYS A 80 5.69 -0.23 -19.49
C LYS A 80 4.25 0.18 -19.82
N LEU A 81 3.30 -0.76 -19.74
CA LEU A 81 1.89 -0.46 -19.98
C LEU A 81 1.34 0.47 -18.88
N ASP A 82 1.78 0.32 -17.64
CA ASP A 82 1.37 1.15 -16.50
C ASP A 82 1.41 2.68 -16.79
N GLY A 83 2.50 3.16 -17.37
CA GLY A 83 2.69 4.59 -17.66
C GLY A 83 1.97 5.09 -18.93
N SER A 84 1.46 4.17 -19.76
CA SER A 84 0.93 4.50 -21.10
C SER A 84 -0.58 4.29 -21.23
N PHE A 85 -1.28 3.72 -20.23
CA PHE A 85 -2.61 3.12 -20.45
C PHE A 85 -3.81 3.86 -19.86
N MET A 86 -3.68 5.14 -19.48
CA MET A 86 -4.83 5.94 -19.00
C MET A 86 -6.00 6.12 -20.00
N ILE A 87 -5.93 5.56 -21.21
CA ILE A 87 -6.98 5.67 -22.25
C ILE A 87 -7.81 4.39 -22.38
N PHE A 88 -7.29 3.24 -21.93
CA PHE A 88 -7.99 1.97 -22.13
C PHE A 88 -8.86 1.68 -20.91
N GLU A 89 -10.17 1.51 -21.11
CA GLU A 89 -11.14 1.11 -20.07
C GLU A 89 -11.03 -0.39 -19.71
N THR A 90 -9.87 -1.01 -19.96
CA THR A 90 -9.64 -2.44 -19.77
C THR A 90 -8.60 -2.63 -18.69
N GLU A 91 -8.93 -3.44 -17.68
CA GLU A 91 -8.04 -3.71 -16.57
C GLU A 91 -6.88 -4.63 -16.98
N LEU A 92 -5.73 -4.44 -16.35
CA LEU A 92 -4.62 -5.36 -16.45
C LEU A 92 -4.92 -6.63 -15.64
N PRO A 93 -4.46 -7.82 -16.08
CA PRO A 93 -4.86 -9.09 -15.49
C PRO A 93 -4.06 -9.43 -14.21
N TYR A 94 -4.05 -8.55 -13.21
CA TYR A 94 -3.20 -8.65 -12.01
C TYR A 94 -3.28 -10.02 -11.32
N THR A 95 -4.51 -10.51 -11.09
CA THR A 95 -4.75 -11.80 -10.44
C THR A 95 -4.24 -12.98 -11.28
N ALA A 96 -4.41 -12.94 -12.61
CA ALA A 96 -3.92 -14.03 -13.46
C ALA A 96 -2.38 -14.08 -13.49
N VAL A 97 -1.72 -12.93 -13.45
CA VAL A 97 -0.25 -12.87 -13.32
C VAL A 97 0.18 -13.40 -11.94
N SER A 98 -0.49 -12.99 -10.86
CA SER A 98 -0.26 -13.50 -9.50
C SER A 98 -0.37 -15.03 -9.44
N ASP A 99 -1.49 -15.58 -9.93
CA ASP A 99 -1.75 -17.02 -9.97
C ASP A 99 -0.67 -17.76 -10.76
N TYR A 100 -0.30 -17.25 -11.95
CA TYR A 100 0.76 -17.83 -12.75
C TYR A 100 2.10 -17.87 -11.99
N LEU A 101 2.46 -16.79 -11.28
CA LEU A 101 3.69 -16.75 -10.51
C LEU A 101 3.67 -17.76 -9.36
N LEU A 102 2.56 -17.85 -8.61
CA LEU A 102 2.43 -18.79 -7.50
C LEU A 102 2.42 -20.26 -7.93
N ASP A 103 1.95 -20.54 -9.14
CA ASP A 103 1.87 -21.92 -9.66
C ASP A 103 3.18 -22.40 -10.31
N ASN A 104 4.04 -21.48 -10.75
CA ASN A 104 5.26 -21.81 -11.51
C ASN A 104 6.58 -21.47 -10.80
N TYR A 105 6.55 -20.68 -9.73
CA TYR A 105 7.75 -20.22 -9.01
C TYR A 105 7.58 -20.41 -7.51
N SER A 106 8.70 -20.52 -6.77
CA SER A 106 8.60 -20.40 -5.33
C SER A 106 8.17 -18.98 -4.94
N PRO A 107 7.55 -18.78 -3.77
CA PRO A 107 7.18 -17.43 -3.33
C PRO A 107 8.35 -16.44 -3.29
N ASP A 108 9.51 -16.87 -2.79
CA ASP A 108 10.75 -16.10 -2.79
C ASP A 108 11.20 -15.71 -4.20
N GLU A 109 11.14 -16.64 -5.17
CA GLU A 109 11.48 -16.38 -6.56
C GLU A 109 10.50 -15.37 -7.18
N GLY A 110 9.20 -15.52 -6.94
CA GLY A 110 8.16 -14.59 -7.41
C GLY A 110 8.37 -13.16 -6.88
N MET A 111 8.63 -13.01 -5.58
CA MET A 111 8.93 -11.70 -4.99
C MET A 111 10.23 -11.09 -5.54
N ASN A 112 11.26 -11.92 -5.77
CA ASN A 112 12.52 -11.46 -6.37
C ASN A 112 12.35 -10.99 -7.82
N LEU A 113 11.53 -11.68 -8.61
CA LEU A 113 11.21 -11.29 -9.99
C LEU A 113 10.54 -9.90 -10.03
N MET A 114 9.61 -9.64 -9.11
CA MET A 114 8.89 -8.36 -9.04
C MET A 114 9.70 -7.25 -8.35
N GLY A 115 10.61 -7.59 -7.43
CA GLY A 115 11.31 -6.66 -6.54
C GLY A 115 11.93 -5.44 -7.21
N GLN A 116 12.52 -5.61 -8.39
CA GLN A 116 13.16 -4.50 -9.13
C GLN A 116 12.14 -3.56 -9.78
N LEU A 117 10.94 -4.05 -10.10
CA LEU A 117 9.92 -3.33 -10.85
C LEU A 117 8.86 -2.68 -9.95
N LEU A 118 8.66 -3.19 -8.73
CA LEU A 118 7.68 -2.70 -7.76
C LEU A 118 7.80 -1.20 -7.44
N PHE A 119 9.02 -0.66 -7.43
CA PHE A 119 9.23 0.76 -7.15
C PHE A 119 8.89 1.65 -8.34
N SER A 120 8.97 1.12 -9.56
CA SER A 120 8.80 1.89 -10.79
C SER A 120 7.43 1.78 -11.46
N SER A 121 6.60 0.81 -11.06
CA SER A 121 5.31 0.54 -11.71
C SER A 121 4.20 0.24 -10.70
N GLN A 122 3.10 0.99 -10.79
CA GLN A 122 1.85 0.72 -10.07
C GLN A 122 1.27 -0.64 -10.48
N SER A 123 1.18 -0.95 -11.76
CA SER A 123 0.72 -2.25 -12.25
C SER A 123 1.46 -3.42 -11.62
N ILE A 124 2.79 -3.33 -11.47
CA ILE A 124 3.56 -4.38 -10.79
C ILE A 124 3.32 -4.36 -9.28
N ARG A 125 3.06 -3.21 -8.65
CA ARG A 125 2.60 -3.16 -7.26
C ARG A 125 1.28 -3.87 -7.06
N GLU A 126 0.33 -3.73 -7.98
CA GLU A 126 -0.95 -4.45 -7.93
C GLU A 126 -0.74 -5.97 -8.04
N VAL A 127 0.09 -6.44 -8.99
CA VAL A 127 0.46 -7.87 -9.07
C VAL A 127 1.11 -8.33 -7.77
N GLY A 128 2.06 -7.55 -7.25
CA GLY A 128 2.74 -7.86 -5.99
C GLY A 128 1.80 -7.92 -4.80
N SER A 129 0.80 -7.02 -4.74
CA SER A 129 -0.24 -7.03 -3.70
C SER A 129 -1.09 -8.30 -3.78
N CYS A 130 -1.62 -8.64 -4.97
CA CYS A 130 -2.36 -9.89 -5.18
C CYS A 130 -1.51 -11.12 -4.84
N PHE A 131 -0.27 -11.19 -5.33
CA PHE A 131 0.66 -12.30 -5.08
C PHE A 131 0.92 -12.50 -3.60
N PHE A 132 1.18 -11.40 -2.88
CA PHE A 132 1.45 -11.45 -1.45
C PHE A 132 0.19 -11.89 -0.68
N GLN A 133 -0.98 -11.37 -1.01
CA GLN A 133 -2.24 -11.77 -0.39
C GLN A 133 -2.58 -13.24 -0.65
N ASP A 134 -2.37 -13.74 -1.87
CA ASP A 134 -2.67 -15.13 -2.20
C ASP A 134 -1.63 -16.11 -1.63
N TRP A 135 -0.37 -15.70 -1.51
CA TRP A 135 0.63 -16.44 -0.75
C TRP A 135 0.19 -16.61 0.71
N ALA A 136 -0.23 -15.54 1.38
CA ALA A 136 -0.71 -15.59 2.77
C ALA A 136 -1.80 -16.64 2.99
N LYS A 137 -2.73 -16.76 2.03
CA LYS A 137 -3.82 -17.76 2.07
C LYS A 137 -3.30 -19.20 1.89
N ARG A 138 -2.24 -19.41 1.10
CA ARG A 138 -1.66 -20.72 0.80
C ARG A 138 -0.69 -21.20 1.90
N ASP A 139 0.14 -20.29 2.41
CA ASP A 139 1.22 -20.57 3.37
C ASP A 139 1.54 -19.32 4.23
N PRO A 140 0.72 -19.03 5.25
CA PRO A 140 0.90 -17.83 6.08
C PRO A 140 2.20 -17.86 6.88
N ASP A 141 2.60 -19.02 7.39
CA ASP A 141 3.84 -19.19 8.17
C ASP A 141 5.08 -18.95 7.29
N GLY A 142 5.08 -19.49 6.06
CA GLY A 142 6.15 -19.27 5.10
C GLY A 142 6.29 -17.79 4.71
N GLN A 143 5.17 -17.10 4.53
CA GLN A 143 5.19 -15.66 4.24
C GLN A 143 5.73 -14.85 5.42
N LEU A 144 5.25 -15.07 6.65
CA LEU A 144 5.73 -14.34 7.82
C LEU A 144 7.23 -14.57 8.04
N LYS A 145 7.69 -15.81 7.81
CA LYS A 145 9.12 -16.11 7.81
C LYS A 145 9.87 -15.31 6.74
N TRP A 146 9.34 -15.23 5.52
CA TRP A 146 9.96 -14.45 4.45
C TRP A 146 10.07 -12.96 4.79
N ILE A 147 9.04 -12.38 5.41
CA ILE A 147 9.09 -10.98 5.88
C ILE A 147 10.29 -10.79 6.80
N ALA A 148 10.46 -11.66 7.80
CA ALA A 148 11.57 -11.59 8.74
C ALA A 148 12.95 -11.80 8.08
N ASP A 149 13.04 -12.70 7.10
CA ASP A 149 14.29 -13.04 6.41
C ASP A 149 14.72 -11.98 5.36
N ASN A 150 13.83 -11.07 4.94
CA ASN A 150 14.06 -10.12 3.85
C ASN A 150 13.91 -8.64 4.29
N PRO A 151 14.76 -8.13 5.20
CA PRO A 151 14.69 -6.76 5.72
C PRO A 151 14.86 -5.66 4.65
N SER A 152 15.48 -5.98 3.51
CA SER A 152 15.65 -5.02 2.41
C SER A 152 14.37 -4.76 1.60
N PHE A 153 13.35 -5.61 1.72
CA PHE A 153 12.09 -5.41 1.01
C PHE A 153 11.21 -4.40 1.75
N ASN A 154 11.11 -3.17 1.26
CA ASN A 154 10.47 -2.05 1.96
C ASN A 154 9.28 -1.44 1.20
N SER A 155 8.53 -2.27 0.45
CA SER A 155 7.30 -1.81 -0.19
C SER A 155 6.18 -1.64 0.85
N GLU A 156 6.11 -0.45 1.45
CA GLU A 156 5.06 -0.10 2.43
C GLU A 156 3.66 -0.35 1.87
N TYR A 157 3.45 -0.08 0.57
CA TYR A 157 2.17 -0.32 -0.09
C TYR A 157 1.70 -1.77 0.02
N ILE A 158 2.58 -2.74 -0.30
CA ILE A 158 2.24 -4.17 -0.23
C ILE A 158 1.96 -4.57 1.22
N PHE A 159 2.75 -4.07 2.18
CA PHE A 159 2.53 -4.40 3.59
C PHE A 159 1.23 -3.84 4.13
N VAL A 160 0.89 -2.59 3.82
CA VAL A 160 -0.38 -1.98 4.28
C VAL A 160 -1.57 -2.73 3.71
N ASP A 161 -1.57 -3.04 2.42
CA ASP A 161 -2.66 -3.77 1.77
C ASP A 161 -2.81 -5.18 2.33
N TYR A 162 -1.67 -5.86 2.58
CA TYR A 162 -1.64 -7.15 3.25
C TYR A 162 -2.23 -7.07 4.67
N LEU A 163 -1.76 -6.14 5.50
CA LEU A 163 -2.23 -5.99 6.87
C LEU A 163 -3.73 -5.66 6.90
N LYS A 164 -4.21 -4.75 6.05
CA LYS A 164 -5.65 -4.42 5.97
C LYS A 164 -6.53 -5.61 5.64
N GLN A 165 -6.05 -6.51 4.79
CA GLN A 165 -6.80 -7.70 4.41
C GLN A 165 -6.80 -8.75 5.53
N GLU A 166 -5.67 -8.97 6.20
CA GLU A 166 -5.50 -10.09 7.12
C GLU A 166 -5.83 -9.77 8.59
N MET A 167 -5.80 -8.49 8.99
CA MET A 167 -6.09 -8.05 10.37
C MET A 167 -7.53 -8.30 10.84
N PRO A 168 -8.56 -8.29 9.98
CA PRO A 168 -9.90 -8.73 10.37
C PRO A 168 -10.02 -10.24 10.64
N GLY A 169 -9.00 -11.04 10.27
CA GLY A 169 -9.04 -12.50 10.33
C GLY A 169 -8.47 -13.12 11.61
N GLU A 170 -8.57 -14.46 11.70
CA GLU A 170 -8.04 -15.26 12.82
C GLU A 170 -6.50 -15.20 12.92
N ASN A 171 -5.81 -14.76 11.85
CA ASN A 171 -4.36 -14.67 11.79
C ASN A 171 -3.78 -13.37 12.38
N ALA A 172 -4.61 -12.39 12.72
CA ALA A 172 -4.13 -11.06 13.16
C ALA A 172 -3.13 -11.13 14.31
N ALA A 173 -3.44 -11.93 15.34
CA ALA A 173 -2.55 -12.11 16.49
C ALA A 173 -1.19 -12.72 16.11
N ASN A 174 -1.18 -13.68 15.17
CA ASN A 174 0.06 -14.28 14.67
C ASN A 174 0.89 -13.28 13.87
N ILE A 175 0.23 -12.45 13.05
CA ILE A 175 0.90 -11.41 12.26
C ILE A 175 1.53 -10.37 13.17
N VAL A 176 0.79 -9.80 14.13
CA VAL A 176 1.34 -8.82 15.09
C VAL A 176 2.50 -9.45 15.87
N THR A 177 2.34 -10.68 16.36
CA THR A 177 3.43 -11.40 17.05
C THR A 177 4.66 -11.55 16.15
N ALA A 178 4.48 -11.85 14.86
CA ALA A 178 5.60 -11.93 13.93
C ALA A 178 6.28 -10.57 13.72
N MET A 179 5.52 -9.48 13.60
CA MET A 179 6.07 -8.11 13.48
C MET A 179 6.86 -7.69 14.71
N LEU A 180 6.38 -8.03 15.92
CA LEU A 180 7.07 -7.78 17.18
C LEU A 180 8.39 -8.54 17.32
N ASN A 181 8.55 -9.64 16.58
CA ASN A 181 9.76 -10.48 16.59
C ASN A 181 10.71 -10.20 15.42
N LEU A 182 10.48 -9.14 14.63
CA LEU A 182 11.42 -8.71 13.61
C LEU A 182 12.78 -8.32 14.22
N PRO A 183 13.88 -8.46 13.47
CA PRO A 183 15.20 -8.02 13.94
C PRO A 183 15.20 -6.54 14.37
N LEU A 184 15.91 -6.21 15.45
CA LEU A 184 15.99 -4.83 15.96
C LEU A 184 16.63 -3.84 14.96
N ASP A 185 17.41 -4.34 14.00
CA ASP A 185 18.02 -3.56 12.91
C ASP A 185 17.18 -3.54 11.63
N ASP A 186 16.00 -4.16 11.63
CA ASP A 186 15.04 -4.05 10.54
C ASP A 186 14.41 -2.66 10.52
N ALA A 187 14.75 -1.86 9.51
CA ALA A 187 14.26 -0.50 9.34
C ALA A 187 12.73 -0.39 9.19
N ARG A 188 12.04 -1.52 8.95
CA ARG A 188 10.59 -1.59 8.78
C ARG A 188 9.87 -1.94 10.08
N ALA A 189 10.58 -2.42 11.10
CA ALA A 189 9.98 -2.97 12.32
C ALA A 189 9.03 -1.96 13.00
N ASP A 190 9.48 -0.72 13.22
CA ASP A 190 8.64 0.33 13.82
C ASP A 190 7.33 0.54 13.04
N PHE A 191 7.43 0.68 11.72
CA PHE A 191 6.28 0.87 10.83
C PHE A 191 5.32 -0.32 10.87
N LEU A 192 5.82 -1.55 10.70
CA LEU A 192 4.98 -2.75 10.63
C LEU A 192 4.33 -3.06 11.97
N ILE A 193 5.04 -2.86 13.07
CA ILE A 193 4.49 -3.01 14.43
C ILE A 193 3.37 -1.98 14.65
N ARG A 194 3.64 -0.70 14.38
CA ARG A 194 2.68 0.40 14.54
C ARG A 194 1.42 0.17 13.71
N GLU A 195 1.57 -0.13 12.42
CA GLU A 195 0.45 -0.34 11.48
C GLU A 195 -0.37 -1.58 11.87
N SER A 196 0.29 -2.68 12.22
CA SER A 196 -0.41 -3.92 12.60
C SER A 196 -1.18 -3.77 13.92
N ILE A 197 -0.62 -3.10 14.92
CA ILE A 197 -1.31 -2.80 16.18
C ILE A 197 -2.48 -1.84 15.92
N GLN A 198 -2.30 -0.81 15.08
CA GLN A 198 -3.37 0.13 14.76
C GLN A 198 -4.55 -0.56 14.08
N LEU A 199 -4.29 -1.41 13.08
CA LEU A 199 -5.35 -2.15 12.39
C LEU A 199 -6.01 -3.18 13.33
N MET A 200 -5.23 -3.88 14.14
CA MET A 200 -5.77 -4.83 15.12
C MET A 200 -6.56 -4.14 16.22
N ALA A 201 -6.21 -2.90 16.60
CA ALA A 201 -6.92 -2.12 17.59
C ALA A 201 -8.33 -1.71 17.12
N VAL A 202 -8.51 -1.54 15.81
CA VAL A 202 -9.83 -1.29 15.20
C VAL A 202 -10.64 -2.59 15.17
N GLU A 203 -10.08 -3.65 14.61
CA GLU A 203 -10.86 -4.87 14.34
C GLU A 203 -11.03 -5.78 15.58
N GLN A 204 -10.03 -5.81 16.47
CA GLN A 204 -9.91 -6.78 17.57
C GLN A 204 -9.26 -6.16 18.83
N PRO A 205 -9.86 -5.10 19.44
CA PRO A 205 -9.23 -4.32 20.51
C PRO A 205 -8.82 -5.12 21.75
N MET A 206 -9.58 -6.15 22.11
CA MET A 206 -9.25 -7.02 23.25
C MET A 206 -7.99 -7.84 22.98
N ALA A 207 -7.87 -8.43 21.78
CA ALA A 207 -6.71 -9.21 21.39
C ALA A 207 -5.47 -8.32 21.20
N ALA A 208 -5.64 -7.10 20.66
CA ALA A 208 -4.58 -6.10 20.61
C ALA A 208 -4.07 -5.79 22.03
N SER A 209 -4.96 -5.55 22.99
CA SER A 209 -4.59 -5.31 24.39
C SER A 209 -3.82 -6.49 25.01
N GLU A 210 -4.22 -7.73 24.74
CA GLU A 210 -3.53 -8.92 25.26
C GLU A 210 -2.10 -9.04 24.71
N ILE A 211 -1.88 -8.66 23.45
CA ILE A 211 -0.55 -8.66 22.84
C ILE A 211 0.31 -7.53 23.41
N LEU A 212 -0.24 -6.32 23.55
CA LEU A 212 0.51 -5.22 24.16
C LEU A 212 0.97 -5.54 25.57
N ASN A 213 0.14 -6.19 26.38
CA ASN A 213 0.49 -6.60 27.74
C ASN A 213 1.66 -7.61 27.80
N GLN A 214 2.09 -8.18 26.66
CA GLN A 214 3.26 -9.06 26.58
C GLN A 214 4.56 -8.30 26.30
N LEU A 215 4.48 -7.03 25.89
CA LEU A 215 5.64 -6.21 25.62
C LEU A 215 6.29 -5.73 26.93
N PRO A 216 7.63 -5.59 26.98
CA PRO A 216 8.30 -4.96 28.10
C PRO A 216 7.81 -3.51 28.28
N ALA A 217 7.51 -3.12 29.52
CA ALA A 217 7.05 -1.76 29.81
C ALA A 217 8.11 -0.68 29.50
N ASP A 218 9.39 -1.05 29.42
CA ASP A 218 10.47 -0.16 29.03
C ASP A 218 10.72 -0.10 27.51
N ASP A 219 9.93 -0.83 26.70
CA ASP A 219 10.01 -0.78 25.25
C ASP A 219 9.39 0.55 24.73
N PRO A 220 10.13 1.37 23.96
CA PRO A 220 9.58 2.58 23.36
C PRO A 220 8.33 2.34 22.51
N LEU A 221 8.23 1.19 21.85
CA LEU A 221 7.08 0.83 21.02
C LEU A 221 5.82 0.60 21.86
N TYR A 222 5.98 0.13 23.10
CA TYR A 222 4.86 -0.14 23.98
C TYR A 222 4.08 1.15 24.31
N PHE A 223 4.78 2.26 24.58
CA PHE A 223 4.13 3.53 24.88
C PHE A 223 3.32 4.07 23.69
N ASP A 224 3.91 4.08 22.49
CA ASP A 224 3.24 4.51 21.26
C ASP A 224 2.02 3.63 20.96
N ALA A 225 2.18 2.32 21.06
CA ALA A 225 1.14 1.34 20.78
C ALA A 225 -0.05 1.44 21.75
N VAL A 226 0.22 1.66 23.05
CA VAL A 226 -0.80 1.88 24.07
C VAL A 226 -1.64 3.12 23.73
N GLY A 227 -0.99 4.23 23.36
CA GLY A 227 -1.68 5.45 22.95
C GLY A 227 -2.56 5.24 21.71
N LEU A 228 -2.07 4.51 20.71
CA LEU A 228 -2.81 4.18 19.49
C LEU A 228 -4.04 3.31 19.78
N LEU A 229 -3.90 2.26 20.59
CA LEU A 229 -5.02 1.40 20.98
C LEU A 229 -6.07 2.20 21.78
N ALA A 230 -5.64 3.06 22.71
CA ALA A 230 -6.53 3.91 23.49
C ALA A 230 -7.36 4.84 22.59
N SER A 231 -6.68 5.53 21.66
CA SER A 231 -7.30 6.43 20.69
C SER A 231 -8.28 5.68 19.77
N SER A 232 -7.86 4.54 19.21
CA SER A 232 -8.69 3.72 18.33
C SER A 232 -9.97 3.25 19.02
N ALA A 233 -9.84 2.66 20.22
CA ALA A 233 -10.99 2.21 21.00
C ALA A 233 -11.94 3.37 21.34
N ALA A 234 -11.40 4.55 21.64
CA ALA A 234 -12.20 5.73 21.95
C ALA A 234 -12.91 6.35 20.73
N ARG A 235 -12.38 6.18 19.51
CA ARG A 235 -13.06 6.62 18.28
C ARG A 235 -14.35 5.85 18.04
N GLU A 236 -14.35 4.54 18.33
CA GLU A 236 -15.56 3.71 18.19
C GLU A 236 -16.50 3.86 19.39
N ASN A 237 -15.95 3.87 20.60
CA ASN A 237 -16.69 4.01 21.84
C ASN A 237 -15.83 4.70 22.90
N GLY A 238 -16.02 6.01 23.02
CA GLY A 238 -15.26 6.84 23.94
C GLY A 238 -15.21 6.34 25.39
N LEU A 239 -16.33 5.85 25.92
CA LEU A 239 -16.38 5.31 27.29
C LEU A 239 -15.53 4.04 27.43
N LEU A 240 -15.63 3.12 26.47
CA LEU A 240 -14.83 1.88 26.47
C LEU A 240 -13.33 2.20 26.36
N GLY A 241 -12.95 3.13 25.48
CA GLY A 241 -11.56 3.58 25.35
C GLY A 241 -11.02 4.18 26.66
N MET A 242 -11.81 5.01 27.35
CA MET A 242 -11.42 5.57 28.65
C MET A 242 -11.37 4.53 29.77
N GLU A 243 -12.29 3.56 29.80
CA GLU A 243 -12.30 2.47 30.77
C GLU A 243 -11.05 1.60 30.59
N TRP A 244 -10.73 1.22 29.35
CA TRP A 244 -9.52 0.47 29.03
C TRP A 244 -8.26 1.24 29.42
N ALA A 245 -8.13 2.51 29.00
CA ALA A 245 -6.97 3.33 29.34
C ALA A 245 -6.77 3.45 30.86
N SER A 246 -7.85 3.56 31.64
CA SER A 246 -7.82 3.65 33.10
C SER A 246 -7.41 2.33 33.78
N SER A 247 -7.51 1.19 33.09
CA SER A 247 -7.13 -0.12 33.62
C SER A 247 -5.61 -0.39 33.59
N ILE A 248 -4.84 0.46 32.89
CA ILE A 248 -3.39 0.31 32.75
C ILE A 248 -2.72 0.47 34.13
N PRO A 249 -1.91 -0.49 34.61
CA PRO A 249 -1.34 -0.43 35.96
C PRO A 249 -0.32 0.70 36.16
N ASP A 250 0.56 0.94 35.17
CA ASP A 250 1.59 1.98 35.26
C ASP A 250 0.96 3.38 35.16
N PRO A 251 1.16 4.27 36.15
CA PRO A 251 0.50 5.58 36.16
C PRO A 251 0.85 6.48 34.98
N ASN A 252 2.10 6.45 34.49
CA ASN A 252 2.53 7.32 33.40
C ASN A 252 1.92 6.86 32.07
N MET A 253 1.90 5.55 31.83
CA MET A 253 1.27 4.95 30.65
C MET A 253 -0.25 5.10 30.68
N ARG A 254 -0.87 4.89 31.85
CA ARG A 254 -2.30 5.12 32.06
C ARG A 254 -2.66 6.55 31.70
N LEU A 255 -1.92 7.53 32.20
CA LEU A 255 -2.17 8.93 31.89
C LEU A 255 -1.99 9.21 30.38
N GLY A 256 -0.92 8.72 29.77
CA GLY A 256 -0.69 8.86 28.32
C GLY A 256 -1.84 8.28 27.49
N ALA A 257 -2.26 7.05 27.80
CA ALA A 257 -3.40 6.40 27.17
C ALA A 257 -4.71 7.16 27.40
N GLN A 258 -4.94 7.67 28.61
CA GLN A 258 -6.11 8.47 28.93
C GLN A 258 -6.12 9.77 28.13
N ILE A 259 -4.98 10.43 27.95
CA ILE A 259 -4.90 11.62 27.09
C ILE A 259 -5.24 11.28 25.64
N SER A 260 -4.67 10.20 25.09
CA SER A 260 -4.94 9.75 23.71
C SER A 260 -6.41 9.31 23.49
N ALA A 261 -6.97 8.51 24.40
CA ALA A 261 -8.38 8.12 24.35
C ALA A 261 -9.29 9.34 24.56
N GLY A 262 -8.95 10.21 25.50
CA GLY A 262 -9.73 11.39 25.84
C GLY A 262 -9.79 12.41 24.71
N SER A 263 -8.68 12.62 23.99
CA SER A 263 -8.67 13.50 22.82
C SER A 263 -9.55 12.96 21.69
N SER A 264 -9.48 11.67 21.40
CA SER A 264 -10.31 11.05 20.36
C SER A 264 -11.78 10.95 20.76
N PHE A 265 -12.08 10.73 22.05
CA PHE A 265 -13.46 10.81 22.57
C PHE A 265 -14.00 12.24 22.43
N LEU A 266 -13.25 13.25 22.88
CA LEU A 266 -13.62 14.66 22.73
C LEU A 266 -13.82 15.07 21.27
N ALA A 267 -13.01 14.54 20.34
CA ALA A 267 -13.14 14.86 18.92
C ALA A 267 -14.45 14.34 18.31
N ASN A 268 -14.89 13.14 18.71
CA ASN A 268 -16.06 12.46 18.15
C ASN A 268 -17.37 12.75 18.90
N ASP A 269 -17.34 12.84 20.23
CA ASP A 269 -18.49 13.12 21.09
C ASP A 269 -18.09 14.08 22.24
N PRO A 270 -18.04 15.40 21.96
CA PRO A 270 -17.65 16.38 22.96
C PRO A 270 -18.54 16.37 24.20
N ASP A 271 -19.86 16.25 24.02
CA ASP A 271 -20.82 16.28 25.13
C ASP A 271 -20.64 15.06 26.05
N GLY A 272 -20.50 13.86 25.45
CA GLY A 272 -20.21 12.63 26.17
C GLY A 272 -18.88 12.69 26.90
N PHE A 273 -17.83 13.22 26.25
CA PHE A 273 -16.53 13.43 26.87
C PHE A 273 -16.63 14.34 28.10
N TYR A 274 -17.25 15.51 28.01
CA TYR A 274 -17.34 16.42 29.17
C TYR A 274 -18.21 15.85 30.30
N ALA A 275 -19.24 15.08 29.97
CA ALA A 275 -20.06 14.38 30.95
C ALA A 275 -19.25 13.29 31.70
N TRP A 276 -18.46 12.50 30.97
CA TRP A 276 -17.52 11.54 31.55
C TRP A 276 -16.44 12.24 32.37
N PHE A 277 -15.78 13.24 31.78
CA PHE A 277 -14.66 13.95 32.35
C PHE A 277 -15.02 14.58 33.69
N LYS A 278 -16.28 15.03 33.90
CA LYS A 278 -16.78 15.58 35.17
C LYS A 278 -16.71 14.60 36.35
N ASN A 279 -16.77 13.30 36.11
CA ASN A 279 -16.69 12.29 37.17
C ASN A 279 -15.40 11.48 37.13
N ALA A 280 -14.55 11.68 36.12
CA ALA A 280 -13.27 11.00 36.00
C ALA A 280 -12.33 11.34 37.17
N GLU A 281 -11.60 10.33 37.64
CA GLU A 281 -10.55 10.45 38.64
C GLU A 281 -9.21 10.10 37.96
N PHE A 282 -8.21 10.96 38.12
CA PHE A 282 -6.87 10.79 37.56
C PHE A 282 -5.91 10.51 38.72
N GLU A 283 -6.06 9.32 39.32
CA GLU A 283 -5.22 8.90 40.44
C GLU A 283 -3.75 8.81 40.01
N ASP A 284 -2.87 9.29 40.89
CA ASP A 284 -1.42 9.30 40.73
C ASP A 284 -0.88 10.13 39.55
N ALA A 285 -1.72 10.89 38.84
CA ALA A 285 -1.27 11.83 37.83
C ALA A 285 -0.50 13.00 38.49
N PRO A 286 0.71 13.34 38.02
CA PRO A 286 1.44 14.50 38.54
C PRO A 286 0.79 15.84 38.13
N GLU A 287 -0.02 15.85 37.08
CA GLU A 287 -0.75 16.99 36.55
C GLU A 287 -2.10 17.21 37.24
N THR A 288 -2.53 18.47 37.26
CA THR A 288 -3.88 18.82 37.68
C THR A 288 -4.91 18.42 36.64
N ARG A 289 -6.15 18.21 37.08
CA ARG A 289 -7.28 17.92 36.19
C ARG A 289 -7.45 18.95 35.07
N ASP A 290 -7.26 20.23 35.35
CA ASP A 290 -7.37 21.28 34.34
C ASP A 290 -6.23 21.21 33.31
N GLU A 291 -5.03 20.80 33.72
CA GLU A 291 -3.91 20.57 32.81
C GLU A 291 -4.15 19.35 31.91
N ILE A 292 -4.69 18.26 32.47
CA ILE A 292 -5.08 17.06 31.70
C ILE A 292 -6.15 17.41 30.66
N LEU A 293 -7.19 18.16 31.06
CA LEU A 293 -8.22 18.62 30.12
C LEU A 293 -7.61 19.41 28.97
N LYS A 294 -6.74 20.37 29.29
CA LYS A 294 -6.06 21.20 28.29
C LYS A 294 -5.21 20.36 27.34
N GLN A 295 -4.55 19.31 27.82
CA GLN A 295 -3.78 18.39 26.97
C GLN A 295 -4.69 17.64 26.00
N MET A 296 -5.80 17.07 26.49
CA MET A 296 -6.79 16.39 25.66
C MET A 296 -7.41 17.31 24.61
N GLU A 297 -7.77 18.54 24.97
CA GLU A 297 -8.29 19.55 24.05
C GLU A 297 -7.28 19.94 22.97
N THR A 298 -6.00 20.13 23.37
CA THR A 298 -4.92 20.44 22.43
C THR A 298 -4.70 19.29 21.44
N ALA A 299 -4.67 18.05 21.94
CA ALA A 299 -4.52 16.86 21.11
C ALA A 299 -5.73 16.66 20.17
N ALA A 300 -6.96 16.91 20.64
CA ALA A 300 -8.17 16.81 19.83
C ALA A 300 -8.20 17.85 18.70
N GLU A 301 -7.72 19.07 18.97
CA GLU A 301 -7.60 20.10 17.92
C GLU A 301 -6.55 19.72 16.88
N LEU A 302 -5.41 19.16 17.31
CA LEU A 302 -4.40 18.62 16.40
C LEU A 302 -4.98 17.49 15.53
N GLU A 303 -5.74 16.57 16.14
CA GLU A 303 -6.39 15.47 15.43
C GLU A 303 -7.40 15.98 14.39
N LYS A 304 -8.18 17.03 14.69
CA LYS A 304 -9.09 17.67 13.73
C LYS A 304 -8.36 18.40 12.60
N SER A 305 -7.20 19.00 12.91
CA SER A 305 -6.37 19.69 11.92
C SER A 305 -5.64 18.71 11.01
N TYR A 306 -5.43 17.47 11.48
CA TYR A 306 -4.92 16.39 10.68
C TYR A 306 -6.05 15.90 9.76
N VAL A 307 -6.08 16.46 8.56
CA VAL A 307 -6.74 15.81 7.43
C VAL A 307 -5.82 14.65 7.06
N PRO A 308 -6.18 13.37 7.34
CA PRO A 308 -5.41 12.26 6.80
C PRO A 308 -5.35 12.50 5.30
N ASP A 309 -4.18 12.41 4.67
CA ASP A 309 -4.01 12.61 3.23
C ASP A 309 -5.20 11.96 2.52
N ASP A 310 -6.18 12.77 2.12
CA ASP A 310 -7.44 12.26 1.65
C ASP A 310 -7.08 11.56 0.34
N PRO A 311 -7.20 10.22 0.26
CA PRO A 311 -6.85 9.52 -0.97
C PRO A 311 -7.75 9.98 -2.13
N ALA A 312 -8.88 10.64 -1.85
CA ALA A 312 -9.76 11.27 -2.82
C ALA A 312 -9.46 12.76 -3.10
N ALA A 313 -8.58 13.43 -2.34
CA ALA A 313 -8.23 14.84 -2.56
C ALA A 313 -7.38 15.07 -3.82
N GLY A 314 -7.05 14.02 -4.56
CA GLY A 314 -6.31 14.14 -5.79
C GLY A 314 -4.95 14.80 -5.55
N THR A 315 -4.23 14.36 -4.52
CA THR A 315 -2.81 14.69 -4.35
C THR A 315 -2.01 13.41 -4.29
N ASP A 316 -0.87 13.35 -4.98
CA ASP A 316 0.04 12.22 -4.82
C ASP A 316 0.65 12.22 -3.42
N ARG A 317 1.32 11.11 -3.05
CA ARG A 317 1.99 10.95 -1.75
C ARG A 317 3.12 11.97 -1.46
N ARG A 318 3.39 12.91 -2.37
CA ARG A 318 4.31 14.04 -2.19
C ARG A 318 3.57 15.37 -1.97
N GLY A 319 2.25 15.33 -1.80
CA GLY A 319 1.40 16.52 -1.66
C GLY A 319 1.21 17.31 -2.96
N LEU A 320 1.47 16.72 -4.13
CA LEU A 320 1.27 17.39 -5.43
C LEU A 320 -0.12 17.09 -6.01
N PRO A 321 -0.85 18.08 -6.54
CA PRO A 321 -2.13 17.83 -7.22
C PRO A 321 -2.00 16.78 -8.33
N THR A 322 -2.93 15.83 -8.37
CA THR A 322 -3.14 14.84 -9.43
C THR A 322 -3.87 15.45 -10.62
N ASP A 323 -4.63 16.53 -10.40
CA ASP A 323 -5.18 17.36 -11.47
C ASP A 323 -4.03 18.07 -12.23
N PRO A 324 -3.80 17.77 -13.52
CA PRO A 324 -2.76 18.40 -14.33
C PRO A 324 -2.93 19.91 -14.46
N GLU A 325 -4.15 20.45 -14.34
CA GLU A 325 -4.42 21.89 -14.47
C GLU A 325 -4.03 22.68 -13.22
N LEU A 326 -3.93 22.01 -12.06
CA LEU A 326 -3.49 22.60 -10.80
C LEU A 326 -1.96 22.55 -10.62
N ARG A 327 -1.24 21.88 -11.52
CA ARG A 327 0.22 21.92 -11.57
C ARG A 327 0.65 23.21 -12.25
N GLY A 328 0.95 24.23 -11.44
CA GLY A 328 1.61 25.43 -11.91
C GLY A 328 2.89 25.11 -12.72
N PRO A 329 3.36 26.02 -13.60
CA PRO A 329 4.48 25.75 -14.50
C PRO A 329 5.72 25.28 -13.73
N VAL A 330 6.24 24.11 -14.11
CA VAL A 330 7.46 23.52 -13.53
C VAL A 330 8.60 24.53 -13.73
N PRO A 331 9.27 24.99 -12.64
CA PRO A 331 10.41 25.87 -12.77
C PRO A 331 11.50 25.14 -13.56
N GLY A 332 11.92 25.72 -14.69
CA GLY A 332 13.03 25.20 -15.48
C GLY A 332 14.31 25.13 -14.65
N PRO A 333 15.26 24.25 -15.03
CA PRO A 333 16.49 24.04 -14.26
C PRO A 333 17.25 25.36 -14.09
N LEU A 334 17.50 25.73 -12.83
CA LEU A 334 18.37 26.84 -12.47
C LEU A 334 19.79 26.52 -12.96
N ARG A 335 20.16 27.06 -14.12
CA ARG A 335 21.54 27.05 -14.62
C ARG A 335 22.37 28.00 -13.74
N GLY A 336 22.88 27.46 -12.64
CA GLY A 336 23.96 28.10 -11.87
C GLY A 336 25.27 28.00 -12.66
N ASN A 337 25.79 29.15 -13.09
CA ASN A 337 27.16 29.25 -13.59
C ASN A 337 28.12 29.01 -12.42
N LEU A 338 28.78 27.85 -12.39
CA LEU A 338 29.93 27.62 -11.52
C LEU A 338 31.13 28.44 -12.05
N PRO A 339 31.89 29.12 -11.17
CA PRO A 339 33.09 29.84 -11.58
C PRO A 339 34.22 28.86 -11.95
N PRO A 340 35.13 29.25 -12.86
CA PRO A 340 36.21 28.38 -13.31
C PRO A 340 37.23 28.15 -12.20
N THR A 341 37.54 26.87 -11.95
CA THR A 341 38.64 26.42 -11.11
C THR A 341 39.96 26.87 -11.74
N GLN A 342 40.76 27.64 -11.00
CA GLN A 342 42.14 27.98 -11.39
C GLN A 342 43.04 26.75 -11.19
N GLN A 343 43.85 26.45 -12.21
CA GLN A 343 44.99 25.53 -12.15
C GLN A 343 46.26 26.28 -11.77
#